data_AF-A0A7S0EYW3-F1
#
_entry.id   AF-A0A7S0EYW3-F1
#
_cell.length_a   1.000
_cell.length_b   1.000
_cell.length_c   1.000
_cell.angle_alpha   90.00
_cell.angle_beta   90.00
_cell.angle_gamma   90.00
#
_symmetry.space_group_name_H-M   'P 1'
#
loop_
_entity.id
_entity.type
_entity.pdbx_description
1 polymer ?
#
loop_
_entity_poly.entity_id
_entity_poly.type
_entity_poly.pdbx_seq_one_letter_code
_entity_poly.pdbx_strand_id
1 'polypeptide(L)'
;INACNDAGVKLMTALQRRFDPNFARIKQALVNGEVGEPIVIKLCSRDPEPPPFEYVKGGGGIFKDMAIHDLDMARFLMDSEPVEILASGSCNIDKSIEVLPGPEAFDTAFVLLKFANGKEAAIDVCRKATYGYDQRAEVLGTNAMIMTDNNYPNTAKIFSSEFCGNADMPFDFFMSRYKEAYVLETLAFVDSLVNDKPSPCSGEDGLIALVMATAAGISSTEKRWVKFSEVSKDLCRLSSELPFDLEECELAMEEDATGGVDLKKLVKMITSGRGGEEYTKRVTEKEE
;
A
#
# COMPACT_ATOMS: atom_id res chain seq x y z
N ILE A 1 -2.35 4.22 16.12
CA ILE A 1 -3.17 5.40 15.74
C ILE A 1 -3.80 6.01 16.99
N ASN A 2 -4.66 5.29 17.71
CA ASN A 2 -5.41 5.81 18.88
C ASN A 2 -4.48 6.40 19.95
N ALA A 3 -3.43 5.67 20.34
CA ALA A 3 -2.43 6.18 21.28
C ALA A 3 -1.77 7.50 20.83
N CYS A 4 -1.57 7.71 19.52
CA CYS A 4 -1.03 8.97 19.00
C CYS A 4 -2.09 10.09 19.06
N ASN A 5 -3.34 9.78 18.73
CA ASN A 5 -4.46 10.71 18.83
C ASN A 5 -4.68 11.16 20.28
N ASP A 6 -4.69 10.22 21.23
CA ASP A 6 -4.87 10.49 22.66
C ASP A 6 -3.75 11.35 23.23
N ALA A 7 -2.51 11.11 22.78
CA ALA A 7 -1.35 11.91 23.17
C ALA A 7 -1.24 13.24 22.41
N GLY A 8 -2.11 13.50 21.42
CA GLY A 8 -2.04 14.70 20.57
C GLY A 8 -0.76 14.79 19.74
N VAL A 9 -0.16 13.65 19.37
CA VAL A 9 1.09 13.61 18.59
C VAL A 9 0.83 13.15 17.15
N LYS A 10 1.68 13.61 16.21
CA LYS A 10 1.56 13.22 14.80
C LYS A 10 2.09 11.81 14.58
N LEU A 11 1.35 11.03 13.81
CA LEU A 11 1.75 9.71 13.31
C LEU A 11 1.90 9.77 11.79
N MET A 12 3.02 9.28 11.29
CA MET A 12 3.25 9.09 9.87
C MET A 12 3.58 7.62 9.57
N THR A 13 2.92 7.06 8.56
CA THR A 13 3.28 5.76 7.99
C THR A 13 4.33 5.97 6.90
N ALA A 14 5.40 5.19 6.90
CA ALA A 14 6.51 5.33 5.96
C ALA A 14 6.20 4.67 4.59
N LEU A 15 5.33 5.30 3.80
CA LEU A 15 5.01 4.93 2.42
C LEU A 15 5.82 5.78 1.44
N GLN A 16 7.15 5.61 1.52
CA GLN A 16 8.18 6.35 0.81
C GLN A 16 7.93 6.49 -0.70
N ARG A 17 7.29 5.51 -1.36
CA ARG A 17 7.04 5.58 -2.81
C ARG A 17 6.19 6.80 -3.20
N ARG A 18 5.32 7.31 -2.31
CA ARG A 18 4.57 8.57 -2.54
C ARG A 18 5.48 9.79 -2.73
N PHE A 19 6.71 9.73 -2.20
CA PHE A 19 7.72 10.79 -2.24
C PHE A 19 8.79 10.55 -3.32
N ASP A 20 8.71 9.47 -4.07
CA ASP A 20 9.54 9.29 -5.26
C ASP A 20 9.20 10.39 -6.29
N PRO A 21 10.19 11.14 -6.81
CA PRO A 21 9.92 12.24 -7.73
C PRO A 21 9.14 11.84 -8.99
N ASN A 22 9.32 10.61 -9.49
CA ASN A 22 8.62 10.14 -10.68
C ASN A 22 7.16 9.83 -10.37
N PHE A 23 6.87 9.12 -9.27
CA PHE A 23 5.49 8.85 -8.85
C PHE A 23 4.76 10.12 -8.39
N ALA A 24 5.46 11.04 -7.70
CA ALA A 24 4.92 12.36 -7.35
C ALA A 24 4.55 13.18 -8.59
N ARG A 25 5.36 13.10 -9.68
CA ARG A 25 5.04 13.75 -10.96
C ARG A 25 3.78 13.18 -11.61
N ILE A 26 3.54 11.87 -11.51
CA ILE A 26 2.27 11.25 -11.94
C ILE A 26 1.12 11.83 -11.11
N LYS A 27 1.20 11.81 -9.78
CA LYS A 27 0.12 12.37 -8.93
C LYS A 27 -0.16 13.82 -9.28
N GLN A 28 0.87 14.64 -9.49
CA GLN A 28 0.71 16.03 -9.88
C GLN A 28 0.00 16.17 -11.23
N ALA A 29 0.30 15.30 -12.20
CA ALA A 29 -0.39 15.29 -13.50
C ALA A 29 -1.89 15.03 -13.37
N LEU A 30 -2.26 14.11 -12.47
CA LEU A 30 -3.65 13.77 -12.17
C LEU A 30 -4.36 14.94 -11.48
N VAL A 31 -3.74 15.53 -10.47
CA VAL A 31 -4.27 16.71 -9.76
C VAL A 31 -4.44 17.91 -10.70
N ASN A 32 -3.52 18.10 -11.65
CA ASN A 32 -3.58 19.18 -12.64
C ASN A 32 -4.54 18.89 -13.80
N GLY A 33 -5.13 17.69 -13.89
CA GLY A 33 -5.99 17.27 -14.99
C GLY A 33 -5.25 17.08 -16.33
N GLU A 34 -3.93 16.91 -16.33
CA GLU A 34 -3.11 16.78 -17.55
C GLU A 34 -3.50 15.54 -18.39
N VAL A 35 -4.02 14.50 -17.74
CA VAL A 35 -4.52 13.28 -18.41
C VAL A 35 -6.04 13.18 -18.44
N GLY A 36 -6.76 14.20 -17.94
CA GLY A 36 -8.20 14.13 -17.70
C GLY A 36 -8.58 13.22 -16.54
N GLU A 37 -9.76 12.63 -16.58
CA GLU A 37 -10.24 11.72 -15.53
C GLU A 37 -9.52 10.37 -15.63
N PRO A 38 -8.98 9.81 -14.53
CA PRO A 38 -8.37 8.48 -14.54
C PRO A 38 -9.37 7.39 -14.98
N ILE A 39 -8.91 6.48 -15.84
CA ILE A 39 -9.69 5.34 -16.34
C ILE A 39 -9.15 4.03 -15.75
N VAL A 40 -7.84 3.80 -15.85
CA VAL A 40 -7.18 2.59 -15.36
C VAL A 40 -5.75 2.90 -14.93
N ILE A 41 -5.31 2.25 -13.85
CA ILE A 41 -3.94 2.31 -13.34
C ILE A 41 -3.29 0.94 -13.51
N LYS A 42 -2.03 0.92 -13.95
CA LYS A 42 -1.19 -0.29 -13.92
C LYS A 42 0.07 -0.02 -13.13
N LEU A 43 0.38 -0.91 -12.20
CA LEU A 43 1.61 -0.88 -11.41
C LEU A 43 2.36 -2.19 -11.58
N CYS A 44 3.67 -2.08 -11.72
CA CYS A 44 4.57 -3.22 -11.84
C CYS A 44 5.71 -3.04 -10.84
N SER A 45 5.87 -4.02 -9.95
CA SER A 45 6.86 -3.97 -8.88
C SER A 45 7.60 -5.29 -8.72
N ARG A 46 8.86 -5.34 -9.17
CA ARG A 46 9.67 -6.56 -9.13
C ARG A 46 11.00 -6.29 -8.42
N ASP A 47 11.27 -7.06 -7.39
CA ASP A 47 12.54 -7.02 -6.66
C ASP A 47 13.62 -7.78 -7.45
N PRO A 48 14.91 -7.44 -7.29
CA PRO A 48 16.00 -8.12 -7.98
C PRO A 48 16.26 -9.53 -7.42
N GLU A 49 16.05 -9.72 -6.12
CA GLU A 49 16.24 -11.01 -5.43
C GLU A 49 15.22 -11.14 -4.27
N PRO A 50 14.77 -12.38 -3.97
CA PRO A 50 13.88 -12.63 -2.84
C PRO A 50 14.60 -12.42 -1.50
N PRO A 51 13.86 -12.08 -0.43
CA PRO A 51 14.42 -12.04 0.91
C PRO A 51 14.78 -13.47 1.40
N PRO A 52 15.65 -13.61 2.43
CA PRO A 52 15.99 -14.91 3.00
C PRO A 52 14.75 -15.67 3.51
N PHE A 53 14.78 -17.01 3.44
CA PHE A 53 13.67 -17.86 3.89
C PHE A 53 13.18 -17.55 5.32
N GLU A 54 14.08 -17.34 6.29
CA GLU A 54 13.68 -17.01 7.67
C GLU A 54 12.93 -15.67 7.78
N TYR A 55 13.18 -14.72 6.87
CA TYR A 55 12.39 -13.49 6.79
C TYR A 55 10.98 -13.79 6.29
N VAL A 56 10.85 -14.56 5.20
CA VAL A 56 9.54 -14.96 4.64
C VAL A 56 8.71 -15.73 5.67
N LYS A 57 9.35 -16.66 6.39
CA LYS A 57 8.75 -17.44 7.47
C LYS A 57 8.31 -16.58 8.67
N GLY A 58 8.90 -15.40 8.85
CA GLY A 58 8.46 -14.39 9.82
C GLY A 58 7.03 -13.89 9.58
N GLY A 59 6.48 -14.13 8.39
CA GLY A 59 5.09 -13.88 8.04
C GLY A 59 4.89 -12.60 7.23
N GLY A 60 3.63 -12.31 6.92
CA GLY A 60 3.24 -11.16 6.10
C GLY A 60 2.96 -11.54 4.65
N GLY A 61 3.72 -12.49 4.11
CA GLY A 61 3.58 -12.97 2.74
C GLY A 61 3.80 -11.86 1.70
N ILE A 62 3.64 -12.21 0.42
CA ILE A 62 3.93 -11.26 -0.66
C ILE A 62 3.02 -10.01 -0.63
N PHE A 63 1.78 -10.14 -0.16
CA PHE A 63 0.83 -9.03 -0.19
C PHE A 63 1.10 -7.97 0.89
N LYS A 64 1.44 -8.37 2.13
CA LYS A 64 1.65 -7.39 3.22
C LYS A 64 3.08 -6.84 3.25
N ASP A 65 4.05 -7.59 2.74
CA ASP A 65 5.46 -7.17 2.73
C ASP A 65 5.83 -6.42 1.45
N MET A 66 5.36 -6.88 0.29
CA MET A 66 5.77 -6.34 -1.01
C MET A 66 4.66 -5.51 -1.67
N ALA A 67 3.50 -6.12 -1.93
CA ALA A 67 2.42 -5.47 -2.66
C ALA A 67 1.78 -4.30 -1.90
N ILE A 68 1.99 -4.21 -0.58
CA ILE A 68 1.43 -3.14 0.27
C ILE A 68 1.76 -1.74 -0.26
N HIS A 69 2.96 -1.56 -0.83
CA HIS A 69 3.36 -0.30 -1.42
C HIS A 69 2.62 0.01 -2.72
N ASP A 70 2.30 -1.00 -3.53
CA ASP A 70 1.54 -0.84 -4.77
C ASP A 70 0.04 -0.68 -4.49
N LEU A 71 -0.48 -1.36 -3.47
CA LEU A 71 -1.85 -1.18 -2.99
C LEU A 71 -2.06 0.26 -2.50
N ASP A 72 -1.12 0.77 -1.70
CA ASP A 72 -1.09 2.17 -1.31
C ASP A 72 -1.00 3.11 -2.52
N MET A 73 -0.04 2.87 -3.43
CA MET A 73 0.17 3.70 -4.61
C MET A 73 -1.06 3.74 -5.53
N ALA A 74 -1.75 2.60 -5.70
CA ALA A 74 -2.96 2.53 -6.51
C ALA A 74 -4.06 3.43 -5.92
N ARG A 75 -4.26 3.38 -4.60
CA ARG A 75 -5.22 4.27 -3.91
C ARG A 75 -4.79 5.74 -3.97
N PHE A 76 -3.51 6.01 -3.74
CA PHE A 76 -2.94 7.36 -3.79
C PHE A 76 -3.12 8.00 -5.17
N LEU A 77 -2.85 7.27 -6.25
CA LEU A 77 -3.00 7.76 -7.62
C LEU A 77 -4.46 7.85 -8.04
N MET A 78 -5.29 6.85 -7.74
CA MET A 78 -6.71 6.86 -8.12
C MET A 78 -7.51 7.97 -7.42
N ASP A 79 -7.06 8.43 -6.24
CA ASP A 79 -7.75 9.42 -5.41
C ASP A 79 -9.20 9.02 -5.07
N SER A 80 -9.44 7.71 -5.01
CA SER A 80 -10.71 7.10 -4.69
C SER A 80 -10.47 5.92 -3.75
N GLU A 81 -11.47 5.58 -2.95
CA GLU A 81 -11.40 4.40 -2.09
C GLU A 81 -11.63 3.12 -2.91
N PRO A 82 -10.83 2.06 -2.64
CA PRO A 82 -11.02 0.76 -3.25
C PRO A 82 -12.21 0.04 -2.57
N VAL A 83 -12.98 -0.76 -3.31
CA VAL A 83 -14.19 -1.45 -2.83
C VAL A 83 -14.06 -2.97 -2.78
N GLU A 84 -13.38 -3.58 -3.75
CA GLU A 84 -13.10 -5.01 -3.78
C GLU A 84 -11.79 -5.34 -4.50
N ILE A 85 -11.24 -6.50 -4.18
CA ILE A 85 -9.98 -7.01 -4.72
C ILE A 85 -10.13 -8.43 -5.22
N LEU A 86 -9.48 -8.73 -6.35
CA LEU A 86 -9.22 -10.09 -6.82
C LEU A 86 -7.71 -10.29 -6.90
N ALA A 87 -7.19 -11.32 -6.26
CA ALA A 87 -5.77 -11.61 -6.21
C ALA A 87 -5.48 -13.08 -6.54
N SER A 88 -4.27 -13.33 -7.03
CA SER A 88 -3.72 -14.67 -7.23
C SER A 88 -2.22 -14.64 -6.98
N GLY A 89 -1.66 -15.78 -6.58
CA GLY A 89 -0.23 -15.92 -6.32
C GLY A 89 0.30 -17.28 -6.74
N SER A 90 1.61 -17.35 -6.92
CA SER A 90 2.34 -18.55 -7.31
C SER A 90 3.79 -18.49 -6.82
N CYS A 91 4.46 -19.65 -6.84
CA CYS A 91 5.87 -19.77 -6.55
C CYS A 91 6.60 -20.26 -7.81
N ASN A 92 7.46 -19.43 -8.40
CA ASN A 92 8.21 -19.77 -9.62
C ASN A 92 9.72 -19.53 -9.50
N ILE A 93 10.17 -18.92 -8.41
CA ILE A 93 11.52 -18.43 -8.17
C ILE A 93 12.20 -19.24 -7.07
N ASP A 94 11.72 -19.12 -5.82
CA ASP A 94 12.33 -19.79 -4.67
C ASP A 94 11.42 -20.90 -4.17
N LYS A 95 11.63 -22.11 -4.68
CA LYS A 95 10.84 -23.29 -4.32
C LYS A 95 10.90 -23.65 -2.83
N SER A 96 11.86 -23.12 -2.06
CA SER A 96 11.93 -23.41 -0.62
C SER A 96 10.74 -22.85 0.17
N ILE A 97 10.10 -21.77 -0.31
CA ILE A 97 8.96 -21.16 0.39
C ILE A 97 7.63 -21.90 0.16
N GLU A 98 7.55 -22.84 -0.80
CA GLU A 98 6.32 -23.60 -1.08
C GLU A 98 5.83 -24.41 0.14
N VAL A 99 6.70 -24.66 1.13
CA VAL A 99 6.35 -25.33 2.38
C VAL A 99 5.54 -24.45 3.34
N LEU A 100 5.51 -23.14 3.12
CA LEU A 100 4.78 -22.18 3.95
C LEU A 100 3.28 -22.20 3.58
N PRO A 101 2.37 -21.83 4.51
CA PRO A 101 0.96 -21.79 4.20
C PRO A 101 0.59 -20.56 3.36
N GLY A 102 -0.52 -20.64 2.62
CA GLY A 102 -1.21 -19.45 2.10
C GLY A 102 -0.31 -18.48 1.30
N PRO A 103 -0.51 -17.16 1.45
CA PRO A 103 0.26 -16.14 0.74
C PRO A 103 1.76 -16.09 1.04
N GLU A 104 2.21 -16.72 2.12
CA GLU A 104 3.63 -16.84 2.46
C GLU A 104 4.38 -17.75 1.46
N ALA A 105 3.68 -18.64 0.77
CA ALA A 105 4.25 -19.51 -0.26
C ALA A 105 4.36 -18.85 -1.65
N PHE A 106 4.08 -17.56 -1.80
CA PHE A 106 4.10 -16.89 -3.09
C PHE A 106 5.34 -15.99 -3.26
N ASP A 107 6.00 -16.10 -4.42
CA ASP A 107 7.04 -15.17 -4.86
C ASP A 107 6.60 -14.29 -6.03
N THR A 108 5.46 -14.61 -6.64
CA THR A 108 4.87 -13.88 -7.76
C THR A 108 3.37 -13.74 -7.51
N ALA A 109 2.81 -12.55 -7.68
CA ALA A 109 1.37 -12.33 -7.52
C ALA A 109 0.81 -11.27 -8.48
N PHE A 110 -0.49 -11.37 -8.74
CA PHE A 110 -1.28 -10.43 -9.52
C PHE A 110 -2.51 -10.00 -8.74
N VAL A 111 -2.86 -8.72 -8.86
CA VAL A 111 -4.00 -8.11 -8.17
C VAL A 111 -4.80 -7.24 -9.15
N LEU A 112 -6.12 -7.32 -9.05
CA LEU A 112 -7.08 -6.39 -9.64
C LEU A 112 -7.87 -5.71 -8.52
N LEU A 113 -7.99 -4.39 -8.60
CA LEU A 113 -8.75 -3.55 -7.68
C LEU A 113 -9.90 -2.88 -8.42
N LYS A 114 -11.05 -2.78 -7.75
CA LYS A 114 -12.12 -1.86 -8.15
C LYS A 114 -12.26 -0.74 -7.14
N PHE A 115 -12.62 0.44 -7.62
CA PHE A 115 -12.77 1.65 -6.82
C PHE A 115 -14.23 2.14 -6.82
N ALA A 116 -14.60 2.91 -5.80
CA ALA A 116 -15.96 3.45 -5.63
C ALA A 116 -16.41 4.35 -6.81
N ASN A 117 -15.45 5.00 -7.48
CA ASN A 117 -15.68 5.77 -8.70
C ASN A 117 -15.86 4.90 -9.97
N GLY A 118 -15.95 3.58 -9.83
CA GLY A 118 -16.13 2.61 -10.92
C GLY A 118 -14.89 2.36 -11.78
N LYS A 119 -13.71 2.84 -11.35
CA LYS A 119 -12.43 2.62 -12.05
C LYS A 119 -11.70 1.41 -11.48
N GLU A 120 -10.66 0.97 -12.19
CA GLU A 120 -9.92 -0.24 -11.84
C GLU A 120 -8.41 0.00 -11.83
N ALA A 121 -7.69 -0.82 -11.07
CA ALA A 121 -6.22 -0.89 -11.13
C ALA A 121 -5.75 -2.33 -11.22
N ALA A 122 -4.64 -2.55 -11.93
CA ALA A 122 -3.96 -3.83 -12.03
C ALA A 122 -2.54 -3.71 -11.47
N ILE A 123 -2.12 -4.70 -10.69
CA ILE A 123 -0.80 -4.74 -10.05
C ILE A 123 -0.17 -6.11 -10.31
N ASP A 124 1.08 -6.14 -10.74
CA ASP A 124 1.92 -7.34 -10.74
C ASP A 124 3.13 -7.16 -9.83
N VAL A 125 3.37 -8.15 -8.98
CA VAL A 125 4.54 -8.20 -8.11
C VAL A 125 5.33 -9.49 -8.28
N CYS A 126 6.67 -9.40 -8.23
CA CYS A 126 7.56 -10.56 -8.30
C CYS A 126 8.82 -10.33 -7.47
N ARG A 127 9.22 -11.32 -6.66
CA ARG A 127 10.44 -11.24 -5.85
C ARG A 127 11.75 -11.30 -6.63
N LYS A 128 11.70 -11.60 -7.93
CA LYS A 128 12.90 -11.67 -8.77
C LYS A 128 12.69 -11.17 -10.18
N ALA A 129 13.43 -10.12 -10.51
CA ALA A 129 13.72 -9.64 -11.84
C ALA A 129 15.25 -9.64 -12.01
N THR A 130 15.76 -10.55 -12.84
CA THR A 130 17.21 -10.72 -13.07
C THR A 130 17.90 -9.49 -13.66
N TYR A 131 17.10 -8.50 -14.09
CA TYR A 131 17.53 -7.25 -14.67
C TYR A 131 17.44 -6.07 -13.68
N GLY A 132 17.24 -6.29 -12.38
CA GLY A 132 17.21 -5.22 -11.37
C GLY A 132 15.80 -4.84 -10.90
N TYR A 133 15.71 -3.72 -10.19
CA TYR A 133 14.48 -3.20 -9.59
C TYR A 133 13.53 -2.66 -10.68
N ASP A 134 12.41 -3.35 -10.91
CA ASP A 134 11.37 -2.94 -11.86
C ASP A 134 10.23 -2.26 -11.10
N GLN A 135 10.04 -0.96 -11.26
CA GLN A 135 9.05 -0.15 -10.53
C GLN A 135 8.42 0.86 -11.49
N ARG A 136 7.36 0.43 -12.16
CA ARG A 136 6.70 1.23 -13.20
C ARG A 136 5.26 1.50 -12.83
N ALA A 137 4.79 2.67 -13.23
CA ALA A 137 3.40 3.08 -13.13
C ALA A 137 2.91 3.64 -14.47
N GLU A 138 1.68 3.31 -14.84
CA GLU A 138 0.96 3.83 -16.00
C GLU A 138 -0.44 4.24 -15.57
N VAL A 139 -0.88 5.44 -15.93
CA VAL A 139 -2.25 5.92 -15.70
C VAL A 139 -2.82 6.39 -17.03
N LEU A 140 -3.81 5.66 -17.53
CA LEU A 140 -4.64 6.08 -18.65
C LEU A 140 -5.76 6.95 -18.12
N GLY A 141 -5.87 8.18 -18.63
CA GLY A 141 -7.02 9.05 -18.40
C GLY A 141 -7.81 9.30 -19.69
N THR A 142 -8.88 10.09 -19.58
CA THR A 142 -9.77 10.39 -20.73
C THR A 142 -9.09 11.15 -21.86
N ASN A 143 -8.03 11.91 -21.56
CA ASN A 143 -7.42 12.84 -22.52
C ASN A 143 -6.01 12.41 -22.94
N ALA A 144 -5.28 11.71 -22.06
CA ALA A 144 -3.91 11.24 -22.31
C ALA A 144 -3.55 10.07 -21.39
N MET A 145 -2.33 9.57 -21.55
CA MET A 145 -1.71 8.60 -20.66
C MET A 145 -0.39 9.16 -20.15
N ILE A 146 -0.09 8.94 -18.86
CA ILE A 146 1.21 9.22 -18.26
C ILE A 146 1.80 7.94 -17.70
N MET A 147 3.12 7.75 -17.86
CA MET A 147 3.82 6.60 -17.33
C MET A 147 5.23 6.96 -16.85
N THR A 148 5.79 6.09 -16.01
CA THR A 148 7.17 6.14 -15.54
C THR A 148 7.91 4.87 -15.92
N ASP A 149 9.19 5.02 -16.22
CA ASP A 149 10.12 3.92 -16.49
C ASP A 149 11.05 3.71 -15.28
N ASN A 150 11.87 2.68 -15.33
CA ASN A 150 12.83 2.34 -14.28
C ASN A 150 13.92 3.41 -14.13
N ASN A 151 14.41 3.56 -12.89
CA ASN A 151 15.55 4.43 -12.59
C ASN A 151 16.86 3.65 -12.70
N TYR A 152 17.83 4.29 -13.37
CA TYR A 152 19.17 3.75 -13.59
C TYR A 152 20.20 4.56 -12.80
N PRO A 153 21.34 3.95 -12.42
CA PRO A 153 22.43 4.67 -11.76
C PRO A 153 23.01 5.82 -12.60
N ASN A 154 22.87 5.75 -13.92
CA ASN A 154 23.32 6.76 -14.86
C ASN A 154 22.49 6.71 -16.17
N THR A 155 22.75 7.65 -17.08
CA THR A 155 22.03 7.78 -18.36
C THR A 155 22.83 7.29 -19.57
N ALA A 156 23.96 6.60 -19.36
CA ALA A 156 24.80 6.11 -20.44
C ALA A 156 24.08 5.04 -21.26
N LYS A 157 24.29 5.07 -22.58
CA LYS A 157 23.69 4.14 -23.53
C LYS A 157 24.74 3.61 -24.49
N ILE A 158 24.61 2.35 -24.88
CA ILE A 158 25.46 1.71 -25.89
C ILE A 158 24.60 1.46 -27.13
N PHE A 159 25.09 1.92 -28.28
CA PHE A 159 24.48 1.73 -29.60
C PHE A 159 25.49 1.08 -30.54
N SER A 160 25.35 -0.22 -30.75
CA SER A 160 26.20 -1.06 -31.60
C SER A 160 25.34 -2.03 -32.41
N SER A 161 25.97 -2.82 -33.28
CA SER A 161 25.30 -3.91 -33.99
C SER A 161 24.81 -5.04 -33.07
N GLU A 162 25.39 -5.16 -31.87
CA GLU A 162 25.12 -6.26 -30.93
C GLU A 162 24.17 -5.85 -29.80
N PHE A 163 24.10 -4.55 -29.49
CA PHE A 163 23.32 -4.03 -28.37
C PHE A 163 22.88 -2.57 -28.61
N CYS A 164 21.65 -2.25 -28.20
CA CYS A 164 21.05 -0.93 -28.25
C CYS A 164 20.20 -0.69 -26.99
N GLY A 165 20.70 0.11 -26.04
CA GLY A 165 19.98 0.33 -24.78
C GLY A 165 20.79 1.03 -23.69
N ASN A 166 20.26 1.02 -22.46
CA ASN A 166 20.97 1.50 -21.28
C ASN A 166 22.24 0.65 -21.05
N ALA A 167 23.35 1.30 -20.74
CA ALA A 167 24.64 0.63 -20.56
C ALA A 167 24.67 -0.25 -19.29
N ASP A 168 23.88 0.12 -18.28
CA ASP A 168 23.79 -0.55 -17.00
C ASP A 168 22.34 -0.96 -16.69
N MET A 169 22.18 -1.89 -15.76
CA MET A 169 20.87 -2.28 -15.22
C MET A 169 20.26 -1.13 -14.39
N PRO A 170 18.93 -1.10 -14.22
CA PRO A 170 18.29 -0.39 -13.13
C PRO A 170 18.99 -0.61 -11.79
N PHE A 171 18.71 0.26 -10.81
CA PHE A 171 19.16 0.02 -9.44
C PHE A 171 18.77 -1.38 -8.96
N ASP A 172 19.55 -1.95 -8.03
CA ASP A 172 19.40 -3.31 -7.51
C ASP A 172 19.10 -3.34 -6.00
N PHE A 173 18.98 -2.17 -5.37
CA PHE A 173 18.69 -2.07 -3.95
C PHE A 173 17.83 -0.86 -3.63
N PHE A 174 16.82 -1.04 -2.79
CA PHE A 174 15.82 -0.02 -2.48
C PHE A 174 16.44 1.25 -1.88
N MET A 175 17.51 1.13 -1.07
CA MET A 175 18.18 2.31 -0.50
C MET A 175 18.82 3.20 -1.57
N SER A 176 19.35 2.61 -2.63
CA SER A 176 19.91 3.37 -3.77
C SER A 176 18.77 3.92 -4.64
N ARG A 177 17.77 3.08 -4.94
CA ARG A 177 16.62 3.43 -5.79
C ARG A 177 15.75 4.54 -5.19
N TYR A 178 15.51 4.53 -3.89
CA TYR A 178 14.58 5.41 -3.18
C TYR A 178 15.29 6.41 -2.26
N LYS A 179 16.60 6.61 -2.39
CA LYS A 179 17.37 7.56 -1.56
C LYS A 179 16.70 8.93 -1.50
N GLU A 180 16.34 9.49 -2.65
CA GLU A 180 15.70 10.81 -2.74
C GLU A 180 14.30 10.79 -2.13
N ALA A 181 13.54 9.71 -2.35
CA ALA A 181 12.22 9.54 -1.77
C ALA A 181 12.28 9.55 -0.23
N TYR A 182 13.24 8.84 0.39
CA TYR A 182 13.43 8.86 1.85
C TYR A 182 13.82 10.24 2.39
N VAL A 183 14.63 11.00 1.64
CA VAL A 183 14.97 12.39 2.02
C VAL A 183 13.72 13.27 1.97
N LEU A 184 12.95 13.21 0.88
CA LEU A 184 11.73 13.99 0.71
C LEU A 184 10.62 13.61 1.71
N GLU A 185 10.48 12.32 1.99
CA GLU A 185 9.59 11.77 3.02
C GLU A 185 9.93 12.35 4.41
N THR A 186 11.21 12.30 4.79
CA THR A 186 11.69 12.84 6.07
C THR A 186 11.45 14.34 6.15
N LEU A 187 11.76 15.08 5.09
CA LEU A 187 11.54 16.53 5.04
C LEU A 187 10.05 16.88 5.15
N ALA A 188 9.18 16.13 4.49
CA ALA A 188 7.73 16.32 4.57
C ALA A 188 7.20 16.05 5.99
N PHE A 189 7.73 15.03 6.67
CA PHE A 189 7.36 14.78 8.07
C PHE A 189 7.83 15.91 8.98
N VAL A 190 9.09 16.35 8.86
CA VAL A 190 9.62 17.49 9.63
C VAL A 190 8.81 18.76 9.39
N ASP A 191 8.46 19.05 8.13
CA ASP A 191 7.59 20.18 7.76
C ASP A 191 6.21 20.07 8.43
N SER A 192 5.63 18.86 8.50
CA SER A 192 4.37 18.63 9.21
C SER A 192 4.48 18.95 10.70
N LEU A 193 5.60 18.63 11.34
CA LEU A 193 5.83 18.90 12.76
C LEU A 193 6.09 20.38 13.03
N VAL A 194 6.94 21.02 12.23
CA VAL A 194 7.36 22.41 12.43
C VAL A 194 6.24 23.40 12.09
N ASN A 195 5.50 23.16 11.02
CA ASN A 195 4.50 24.09 10.49
C ASN A 195 3.05 23.68 10.79
N ASP A 196 2.88 22.75 11.74
CA ASP A 196 1.60 22.18 12.13
C ASP A 196 0.69 21.72 10.97
N LYS A 197 1.28 21.16 9.91
CA LYS A 197 0.49 20.62 8.77
C LYS A 197 0.00 19.20 9.06
N PRO A 198 -1.05 18.72 8.37
CA PRO A 198 -1.44 17.31 8.43
C PRO A 198 -0.25 16.39 8.13
N SER A 199 -0.25 15.18 8.72
CA SER A 199 0.73 14.16 8.38
C SER A 199 0.62 13.84 6.88
N PRO A 200 1.74 13.85 6.12
CA PRO A 200 1.69 13.67 4.66
C PRO A 200 1.34 12.25 4.24
N CYS A 201 1.52 11.27 5.13
CA CYS A 201 1.05 9.91 4.99
C CYS A 201 0.57 9.41 6.35
N SER A 202 -0.74 9.32 6.56
CA SER A 202 -1.29 9.16 7.90
C SER A 202 -1.23 7.72 8.42
N GLY A 203 -1.59 7.50 9.68
CA GLY A 203 -1.76 6.13 10.20
C GLY A 203 -2.89 5.38 9.49
N GLU A 204 -3.93 6.11 9.09
CA GLU A 204 -5.08 5.60 8.35
C GLU A 204 -4.70 5.10 6.97
N ASP A 205 -3.79 5.79 6.27
CA ASP A 205 -3.23 5.30 5.00
C ASP A 205 -2.61 3.91 5.16
N GLY A 206 -1.79 3.72 6.20
CA GLY A 206 -1.16 2.44 6.51
C GLY A 206 -2.17 1.34 6.86
N LEU A 207 -3.20 1.67 7.63
CA LEU A 207 -4.24 0.71 7.98
C LEU A 207 -5.06 0.27 6.75
N ILE A 208 -5.37 1.19 5.84
CA ILE A 208 -6.08 0.86 4.59
C ILE A 208 -5.22 -0.05 3.71
N ALA A 209 -3.92 0.25 3.56
CA ALA A 209 -3.01 -0.62 2.81
C ALA A 209 -2.94 -2.04 3.40
N LEU A 210 -2.95 -2.16 4.74
CA LEU A 210 -3.01 -3.45 5.44
C LEU A 210 -4.34 -4.19 5.23
N VAL A 211 -5.48 -3.48 5.23
CA VAL A 211 -6.80 -4.04 4.90
C VAL A 211 -6.76 -4.62 3.49
N MET A 212 -6.26 -3.84 2.53
CA MET A 212 -6.14 -4.26 1.13
C MET A 212 -5.26 -5.50 0.98
N ALA A 213 -4.10 -5.52 1.63
CA ALA A 213 -3.17 -6.64 1.58
C ALA A 213 -3.74 -7.92 2.23
N THR A 214 -4.49 -7.76 3.32
CA THR A 214 -5.18 -8.88 3.98
C THR A 214 -6.29 -9.45 3.10
N ALA A 215 -7.09 -8.59 2.47
CA ALA A 215 -8.11 -8.99 1.50
C ALA A 215 -7.51 -9.70 0.28
N ALA A 216 -6.35 -9.25 -0.22
CA ALA A 216 -5.62 -9.93 -1.29
C ALA A 216 -5.23 -11.36 -0.89
N GLY A 217 -4.74 -11.54 0.35
CA GLY A 217 -4.43 -12.86 0.89
C GLY A 217 -5.64 -13.80 0.90
N ILE A 218 -6.79 -13.33 1.40
CA ILE A 218 -8.05 -14.09 1.39
C ILE A 218 -8.46 -14.42 -0.05
N SER A 219 -8.48 -13.42 -0.93
CA SER A 219 -8.88 -13.57 -2.34
C SER A 219 -8.02 -14.60 -3.07
N SER A 220 -6.71 -14.59 -2.86
CA SER A 220 -5.78 -15.54 -3.47
C SER A 220 -6.00 -16.99 -3.02
N THR A 221 -6.44 -17.18 -1.78
CA THR A 221 -6.72 -18.50 -1.21
C THR A 221 -8.08 -19.02 -1.66
N GLU A 222 -9.10 -18.16 -1.60
CA GLU A 222 -10.50 -18.52 -1.91
C GLU A 222 -10.84 -18.43 -3.40
N LYS A 223 -9.97 -17.83 -4.21
CA LYS A 223 -10.09 -17.69 -5.68
C LYS A 223 -11.35 -16.92 -6.11
N ARG A 224 -11.66 -15.84 -5.41
CA ARG A 224 -12.82 -14.98 -5.68
C ARG A 224 -12.54 -13.51 -5.38
N TRP A 225 -13.41 -12.63 -5.86
CA TRP A 225 -13.45 -11.24 -5.39
C TRP A 225 -13.76 -11.20 -3.89
N VAL A 226 -13.05 -10.33 -3.18
CA VAL A 226 -13.26 -10.07 -1.75
C VAL A 226 -13.55 -8.58 -1.59
N LYS A 227 -14.73 -8.25 -1.04
CA LYS A 227 -15.05 -6.88 -0.65
C LYS A 227 -14.25 -6.52 0.60
N PHE A 228 -13.75 -5.29 0.70
CA PHE A 228 -12.99 -4.89 1.89
C PHE A 228 -13.86 -4.85 3.17
N SER A 229 -15.18 -4.77 3.02
CA SER A 229 -16.16 -4.90 4.10
C SER A 229 -16.18 -6.30 4.75
N GLU A 230 -15.62 -7.31 4.11
CA GLU A 230 -15.46 -8.65 4.68
C GLU A 230 -14.30 -8.68 5.68
N VAL A 231 -13.23 -7.96 5.37
CA VAL A 231 -11.97 -7.95 6.14
C VAL A 231 -12.03 -7.03 7.35
N SER A 232 -12.86 -6.01 7.27
CA SER A 232 -13.08 -5.06 8.36
C SER A 232 -13.59 -5.70 9.65
N LYS A 233 -14.43 -6.75 9.54
CA LYS A 233 -14.93 -7.53 10.69
C LYS A 233 -13.79 -8.25 11.44
N ASP A 234 -12.86 -8.84 10.71
CA ASP A 234 -11.74 -9.57 11.30
C ASP A 234 -10.65 -8.63 11.85
N LEU A 235 -10.49 -7.44 11.27
CA LEU A 235 -9.63 -6.38 11.82
C LEU A 235 -10.21 -5.76 13.11
N CYS A 236 -11.53 -5.54 13.19
CA CYS A 236 -12.19 -5.19 14.45
C CYS A 236 -11.99 -6.30 15.50
N ARG A 237 -12.00 -7.59 15.11
CA ARG A 237 -11.71 -8.71 16.03
C ARG A 237 -10.26 -8.79 16.47
N LEU A 238 -9.28 -8.54 15.60
CA LEU A 238 -7.87 -8.43 16.00
C LEU A 238 -7.64 -7.28 16.99
N SER A 239 -8.51 -6.25 16.94
CA SER A 239 -8.51 -5.18 17.94
C SER A 239 -9.08 -5.61 19.30
N SER A 240 -9.71 -6.78 19.45
CA SER A 240 -10.30 -7.24 20.72
C SER A 240 -9.29 -7.76 21.76
N GLU A 241 -7.99 -7.85 21.40
CA GLU A 241 -6.89 -7.90 22.37
C GLU A 241 -6.50 -6.51 22.91
N LEU A 242 -7.16 -5.46 22.42
CA LEU A 242 -7.18 -4.09 22.91
C LEU A 242 -8.64 -3.71 23.30
N PRO A 243 -8.86 -2.78 24.23
CA PRO A 243 -10.16 -2.58 24.86
C PRO A 243 -11.11 -1.78 23.95
N PHE A 244 -11.81 -2.42 23.02
CA PHE A 244 -12.81 -1.77 22.15
C PHE A 244 -14.16 -2.48 22.17
N ASP A 245 -15.23 -1.69 21.97
CA ASP A 245 -16.63 -2.11 22.01
C ASP A 245 -17.12 -2.60 20.64
N LEU A 246 -17.73 -3.78 20.58
CA LEU A 246 -18.04 -4.49 19.32
C LEU A 246 -19.30 -3.97 18.60
N GLU A 247 -20.24 -3.34 19.32
CA GLU A 247 -21.51 -2.87 18.76
C GLU A 247 -21.34 -1.69 17.77
N GLU A 248 -20.32 -0.85 17.94
CA GLU A 248 -20.08 0.29 17.05
C GLU A 248 -19.48 -0.14 15.70
N CYS A 249 -18.66 -1.20 15.64
CA CYS A 249 -18.11 -1.71 14.37
C CYS A 249 -19.21 -2.24 13.43
N GLU A 250 -20.33 -2.77 13.95
CA GLU A 250 -21.42 -3.31 13.11
C GLU A 250 -22.23 -2.20 12.40
N LEU A 251 -22.41 -1.04 13.04
CA LEU A 251 -23.09 0.14 12.46
C LEU A 251 -22.26 0.83 11.36
N ALA A 252 -20.94 0.61 11.32
CA ALA A 252 -20.03 1.13 10.30
C ALA A 252 -20.21 0.47 8.92
N MET A 253 -20.87 -0.68 8.89
CA MET A 253 -20.93 -1.59 7.74
C MET A 253 -22.15 -1.35 6.85
N GLU A 254 -22.90 -0.28 7.05
CA GLU A 254 -23.91 0.15 6.09
C GLU A 254 -23.23 0.44 4.74
N GLU A 255 -23.49 -0.43 3.76
CA GLU A 255 -23.05 -0.25 2.38
C GLU A 255 -23.55 1.12 1.88
N ASP A 256 -22.66 1.90 1.26
CA ASP A 256 -23.09 3.10 0.55
C ASP A 256 -23.90 2.72 -0.71
N ALA A 257 -24.43 3.72 -1.42
CA ALA A 257 -25.21 3.50 -2.65
C ALA A 257 -24.46 2.74 -3.77
N THR A 258 -23.14 2.51 -3.61
CA THR A 258 -22.29 1.76 -4.55
C THR A 258 -21.95 0.34 -4.06
N GLY A 259 -22.45 -0.08 -2.90
CA GLY A 259 -22.22 -1.42 -2.35
C GLY A 259 -20.82 -1.59 -1.73
N GLY A 260 -20.09 -0.48 -1.52
CA GLY A 260 -18.79 -0.41 -0.87
C GLY A 260 -18.89 0.07 0.58
N VAL A 261 -17.91 -0.29 1.41
CA VAL A 261 -17.73 0.33 2.73
C VAL A 261 -16.80 1.52 2.57
N ASP A 262 -17.19 2.66 3.13
CA ASP A 262 -16.29 3.81 3.27
C ASP A 262 -15.14 3.42 4.20
N LEU A 263 -14.00 3.07 3.61
CA LEU A 263 -12.80 2.66 4.35
C LEU A 263 -12.30 3.78 5.27
N LYS A 264 -12.49 5.06 4.92
CA LYS A 264 -12.17 6.17 5.83
C LYS A 264 -13.10 6.18 7.02
N LYS A 265 -14.40 5.91 6.83
CA LYS A 265 -15.38 5.78 7.94
C LYS A 265 -15.04 4.59 8.84
N LEU A 266 -14.74 3.42 8.26
CA LEU A 266 -14.31 2.24 9.00
C LEU A 266 -13.06 2.52 9.84
N VAL A 267 -12.03 3.10 9.22
CA VAL A 267 -10.79 3.46 9.90
C VAL A 267 -11.03 4.52 10.97
N LYS A 268 -11.83 5.54 10.68
CA LYS A 268 -12.22 6.55 11.67
C LYS A 268 -12.88 5.90 12.88
N MET A 269 -13.73 4.88 12.68
CA MET A 269 -14.39 4.16 13.77
C MET A 269 -13.44 3.27 14.57
N ILE A 270 -12.55 2.52 13.91
CA ILE A 270 -11.45 1.80 14.59
C ILE A 270 -10.60 2.76 15.43
N THR A 271 -10.45 4.00 14.96
CA THR A 271 -9.57 5.00 15.58
C THR A 271 -10.26 5.98 16.54
N SER A 272 -11.59 6.00 16.57
CA SER A 272 -12.41 6.89 17.41
C SER A 272 -13.05 6.20 18.63
N GLY A 273 -12.84 4.90 18.82
CA GLY A 273 -13.37 4.14 19.95
C GLY A 273 -12.73 4.54 21.29
N ARG A 274 -13.39 5.48 21.98
CA ARG A 274 -13.19 5.96 23.36
C ARG A 274 -12.04 6.94 23.60
N GLY A 275 -12.45 8.20 23.80
CA GLY A 275 -11.61 9.31 24.24
C GLY A 275 -11.07 9.18 25.66
N GLY A 276 -10.12 10.06 25.95
CA GLY A 276 -9.28 10.16 27.14
C GLY A 276 -9.94 10.32 28.52
N GLU A 277 -11.17 9.88 28.74
CA GLU A 277 -11.79 9.83 30.07
C GLU A 277 -11.66 8.46 30.76
N GLU A 278 -11.62 7.36 30.01
CA GLU A 278 -11.54 6.01 30.60
C GLU A 278 -10.11 5.58 30.97
N TYR A 279 -9.10 6.07 30.24
CA TYR A 279 -7.69 5.77 30.54
C TYR A 279 -7.25 6.41 31.87
N THR A 280 -7.75 7.62 32.16
CA THR A 280 -7.43 8.38 33.37
C THR A 280 -8.00 7.70 34.63
N LYS A 281 -9.17 7.06 34.54
CA LYS A 281 -9.77 6.30 35.67
C LYS A 281 -9.00 5.03 36.03
N ARG A 282 -8.47 4.30 35.05
CA ARG A 282 -7.72 3.05 35.31
C ARG A 282 -6.33 3.26 35.92
N VAL A 283 -5.74 4.44 35.76
CA VAL A 283 -4.46 4.79 36.38
C VAL A 283 -4.66 5.23 37.83
N THR A 284 -5.76 5.94 38.14
CA THR A 284 -6.07 6.36 39.51
C THR A 284 -6.54 5.22 40.42
N GLU A 285 -7.19 4.18 39.88
CA GLU A 285 -7.65 3.02 40.67
C GLU A 285 -6.55 1.97 40.97
N LYS A 286 -5.32 2.18 40.49
CA LYS A 286 -4.15 1.33 40.81
C LYS A 286 -3.20 1.95 41.83
N GLU A 287 -3.48 3.16 42.32
CA GLU A 287 -2.67 3.86 43.33
C GLU A 287 -3.41 4.10 44.68
N GLU A 288 -4.55 3.44 44.92
CA GLU A 288 -5.19 3.31 46.24
C GLU A 288 -5.22 1.85 46.71
#